data_AF-A0A7J6E5J0-F1
#
_entry.id   AF-A0A7J6E5J0-F1
#
_cell.length_a   1.000
_cell.length_b   1.000
_cell.length_c   1.000
_cell.angle_alpha   90.00
_cell.angle_beta   90.00
_cell.angle_gamma   90.00
#
_symmetry.space_group_name_H-M   'P 1'
#
loop_
_entity.id
_entity.type
_entity.pdbx_description
1 polymer ?
#
loop_
_entity_poly.entity_id
_entity_poly.type
_entity_poly.pdbx_seq_one_letter_code
_entity_poly.pdbx_strand_id
1 'polypeptide(L)'
;MVKPSEKTPHRRLWLSMLDLMENPIHNPVVLVPFYPIAGRFGVDHSGRTEIDCNEEGVLFVTAETTAVIDDFGDFAPTPILRSLTPTVDYSLGTSSYPFLLVQAKLGYLR
;
A
#
# COMPACT_ATOMS: atom_id res chain seq x y z
N MET A 1 4.69 9.60 -1.43
CA MET A 1 3.55 8.84 -1.99
C MET A 1 3.82 8.50 -3.41
N VAL A 2 3.48 7.28 -3.81
CA VAL A 2 3.40 6.87 -5.21
C VAL A 2 1.91 6.86 -5.59
N LYS A 3 1.54 7.69 -6.56
CA LYS A 3 0.17 7.82 -7.05
C LYS A 3 -0.02 7.06 -8.37
N PRO A 4 -1.26 6.79 -8.81
CA PRO A 4 -1.51 6.34 -10.17
C PRO A 4 -0.82 7.28 -11.18
N SER A 5 -0.24 6.72 -12.24
CA SER A 5 0.47 7.49 -13.26
C SER A 5 -0.46 8.25 -14.21
N GLU A 6 -1.74 7.89 -14.22
CA GLU A 6 -2.80 8.49 -15.01
C GLU A 6 -4.00 8.77 -14.11
N LYS A 7 -4.91 9.63 -14.56
CA LYS A 7 -6.18 9.85 -13.85
C LYS A 7 -7.00 8.56 -13.84
N THR A 8 -7.62 8.31 -12.72
CA THR A 8 -8.41 7.12 -12.43
C THR A 8 -9.84 7.53 -12.07
N PRO A 9 -10.81 6.61 -12.17
CA PRO A 9 -12.18 6.92 -11.78
C PRO A 9 -12.27 7.27 -10.28
N HIS A 10 -12.69 8.50 -9.98
CA HIS A 10 -13.03 8.91 -8.62
C HIS A 10 -14.44 8.42 -8.28
N ARG A 11 -14.52 7.27 -7.60
CA ARG A 11 -15.77 6.69 -7.12
C ARG A 11 -15.60 6.08 -5.74
N ARG A 12 -16.72 5.92 -5.04
CA ARG A 12 -16.74 5.21 -3.76
C ARG A 12 -17.12 3.76 -3.99
N LEU A 13 -16.30 2.85 -3.50
CA LEU A 13 -16.46 1.42 -3.71
C LEU A 13 -16.82 0.73 -2.40
N TRP A 14 -17.73 -0.23 -2.50
CA TRP A 14 -17.95 -1.20 -1.44
C TRP A 14 -16.78 -2.18 -1.41
N LEU A 15 -16.53 -2.81 -0.26
CA LEU A 15 -15.53 -3.90 -0.13
C LEU A 15 -16.01 -5.21 -0.79
N SER A 16 -16.59 -5.14 -1.99
CA SER A 16 -17.00 -6.30 -2.76
C SER A 16 -15.85 -6.72 -3.67
N MET A 17 -15.46 -7.99 -3.60
CA MET A 17 -14.29 -8.52 -4.34
C MET A 17 -14.46 -8.43 -5.86
N LEU A 18 -15.70 -8.31 -6.34
CA LEU A 18 -16.05 -8.16 -7.75
C LEU A 18 -15.57 -6.81 -8.33
N ASP A 19 -15.53 -5.74 -7.53
CA ASP A 19 -15.09 -4.40 -7.98
C ASP A 19 -13.57 -4.29 -8.17
N LEU A 20 -12.81 -5.23 -7.61
CA LEU A 20 -11.33 -5.21 -7.56
C LEU A 20 -10.68 -6.07 -8.66
N MET A 21 -11.45 -6.84 -9.42
CA MET A 21 -10.93 -7.90 -10.31
C MET A 21 -11.04 -7.60 -11.82
N GLU A 22 -11.59 -6.47 -12.22
CA GLU A 22 -11.66 -6.12 -13.65
C GLU A 22 -10.35 -5.48 -14.14
N ASN A 23 -9.22 -6.20 -14.28
CA ASN A 23 -8.09 -5.70 -15.10
C ASN A 23 -7.06 -6.74 -15.58
N PRO A 24 -6.45 -6.53 -16.77
CA PRO A 24 -5.55 -7.47 -17.43
C PRO A 24 -4.12 -7.37 -16.89
N ILE A 25 -3.53 -8.52 -16.58
CA ILE A 25 -2.25 -8.74 -15.86
C ILE A 25 -1.00 -8.31 -16.68
N HIS A 26 -1.16 -7.58 -17.78
CA HIS A 26 -0.07 -7.28 -18.74
C HIS A 26 0.33 -5.79 -18.83
N ASN A 27 -0.14 -4.94 -17.91
CA ASN A 27 0.24 -3.52 -17.87
C ASN A 27 1.39 -3.27 -16.86
N PRO A 28 2.53 -2.65 -17.24
CA PRO A 28 3.57 -2.25 -16.29
C PRO A 28 3.11 -1.17 -15.31
N VAL A 29 2.03 -0.44 -15.63
CA VAL A 29 1.40 0.53 -14.74
C VAL A 29 0.40 -0.20 -13.84
N VAL A 30 0.77 -0.43 -12.59
CA VAL A 30 -0.04 -1.22 -11.64
C VAL A 30 -1.14 -0.39 -10.97
N LEU A 31 -0.88 0.87 -10.62
CA LEU A 31 -1.84 1.67 -9.84
C LEU A 31 -3.01 2.24 -10.66
N VAL A 32 -2.93 2.26 -11.98
CA VAL A 32 -4.08 2.63 -12.83
C VAL A 32 -5.14 1.52 -12.84
N PRO A 33 -4.80 0.24 -13.12
CA PRO A 33 -5.76 -0.84 -13.04
C PRO A 33 -6.20 -1.19 -11.61
N PHE A 34 -5.33 -0.98 -10.61
CA PHE A 34 -5.61 -1.21 -9.20
C PHE A 34 -5.80 0.10 -8.41
N TYR A 35 -6.40 1.11 -9.03
CA TYR A 35 -6.57 2.44 -8.44
C TYR A 35 -7.28 2.47 -7.07
N PRO A 36 -8.16 1.53 -6.68
CA PRO A 36 -8.73 1.54 -5.32
C PRO A 36 -7.66 1.39 -4.24
N ILE A 37 -6.54 0.72 -4.51
CA ILE A 37 -5.41 0.58 -3.57
C ILE A 37 -4.75 1.94 -3.26
N ALA A 38 -4.86 2.91 -4.18
CA ALA A 38 -4.38 4.27 -3.99
C ALA A 38 -5.37 5.18 -3.23
N GLY A 39 -6.49 4.65 -2.75
CA GLY A 39 -7.52 5.39 -2.01
C GLY A 39 -7.32 5.41 -0.49
N ARG A 40 -8.38 5.80 0.22
CA ARG A 40 -8.49 5.80 1.69
C ARG A 40 -9.82 5.23 2.16
N PHE A 41 -9.90 4.81 3.43
CA PHE A 41 -11.19 4.44 3.99
C PHE A 41 -12.07 5.68 4.17
N GLY A 42 -13.29 5.61 3.66
CA GLY A 42 -14.38 6.53 3.93
C GLY A 42 -15.48 5.85 4.75
N VAL A 43 -16.47 6.65 5.14
CA VAL A 43 -17.70 6.19 5.78
C VAL A 43 -18.88 6.87 5.09
N ASP A 44 -19.85 6.07 4.64
CA ASP A 44 -21.04 6.60 3.99
C ASP A 44 -22.05 7.18 5.01
N HIS A 45 -23.14 7.76 4.50
CA HIS A 45 -24.21 8.36 5.31
C HIS A 45 -24.94 7.34 6.22
N SER A 46 -24.80 6.04 5.96
CA SER A 46 -25.36 4.96 6.78
C SER A 46 -24.37 4.41 7.80
N GLY A 47 -23.15 4.95 7.86
CA GLY A 47 -22.09 4.49 8.75
C GLY A 47 -21.32 3.27 8.24
N ARG A 48 -21.52 2.87 6.98
CA ARG A 48 -20.81 1.72 6.41
C ARG A 48 -19.48 2.17 5.81
N THR A 49 -18.44 1.36 5.99
CA THR A 49 -17.12 1.60 5.42
C THR A 49 -17.13 1.47 3.91
N GLU A 50 -16.47 2.40 3.23
CA GLU A 50 -16.27 2.42 1.79
C GLU A 50 -14.81 2.75 1.47
N ILE A 51 -14.40 2.50 0.23
CA ILE A 51 -13.13 3.00 -0.29
C ILE A 51 -13.41 4.31 -1.03
N ASP A 52 -12.80 5.39 -0.57
CA ASP A 52 -12.71 6.63 -1.32
C ASP A 52 -11.53 6.55 -2.30
N CYS A 53 -11.82 6.38 -3.59
CA CYS A 53 -10.81 6.34 -4.65
C CYS A 53 -10.31 7.75 -4.98
N ASN A 54 -9.55 8.34 -4.07
CA ASN A 54 -9.11 9.75 -4.09
C ASN A 54 -7.68 9.98 -4.61
N GLU A 55 -7.02 8.92 -5.11
CA GLU A 55 -5.66 8.99 -5.67
C GLU A 55 -4.60 9.55 -4.72
N GLU A 56 -4.80 9.46 -3.40
CA GLU A 56 -3.77 9.88 -2.45
C GLU A 56 -2.49 9.03 -2.56
N GLY A 57 -2.61 7.81 -3.08
CA GLY A 57 -1.49 6.94 -3.41
C GLY A 57 -1.11 5.99 -2.29
N VAL A 58 -0.04 5.24 -2.55
CA VAL A 58 0.53 4.21 -1.68
C VAL A 58 1.86 4.65 -1.08
N LEU A 59 2.22 4.10 0.08
CA LEU A 59 3.52 4.32 0.68
C LEU A 59 4.57 3.42 0.07
N PHE A 60 5.55 4.03 -0.58
CA PHE A 60 6.77 3.37 -1.02
C PHE A 60 7.96 4.06 -0.35
N VAL A 61 8.73 3.31 0.43
CA VAL A 61 9.92 3.79 1.15
C VAL A 61 11.14 3.06 0.59
N THR A 62 12.17 3.80 0.25
CA THR A 62 13.52 3.24 0.07
C THR A 62 14.34 3.60 1.28
N ALA A 63 15.05 2.62 1.83
CA ALA A 63 15.93 2.82 2.98
C ALA A 63 17.21 2.04 2.80
N GLU A 64 18.30 2.52 3.40
CA GLU A 64 19.57 1.80 3.42
C GLU A 64 19.70 0.98 4.70
N THR A 65 20.53 -0.05 4.64
CA THR A 65 20.89 -0.86 5.79
C THR A 65 22.34 -1.36 5.66
N THR A 66 23.03 -1.46 6.78
CA THR A 66 24.33 -2.12 6.87
C THR A 66 24.22 -3.62 7.11
N ALA A 67 22.99 -4.13 7.33
CA ALA A 67 22.73 -5.54 7.52
C ALA A 67 22.87 -6.31 6.19
N VAL A 68 23.37 -7.54 6.27
CA VAL A 68 23.34 -8.51 5.17
C VAL A 68 22.05 -9.32 5.23
N ILE A 69 21.73 -10.04 4.15
CA ILE A 69 20.48 -10.82 4.09
C ILE A 69 20.41 -11.89 5.19
N ASP A 70 21.55 -12.48 5.55
CA ASP A 70 21.67 -13.52 6.57
C ASP A 70 21.38 -13.01 7.99
N ASP A 71 21.52 -11.69 8.24
CA ASP A 71 21.18 -11.09 9.53
C ASP A 71 19.67 -11.18 9.84
N PHE A 72 18.84 -11.42 8.83
CA PHE A 72 17.39 -11.60 8.96
C PHE A 72 16.97 -13.07 9.18
N GLY A 73 17.92 -13.99 9.20
CA GLY A 73 17.69 -15.41 9.47
C GLY A 73 16.91 -16.13 8.37
N ASP A 74 16.02 -17.03 8.78
CA ASP A 74 15.22 -17.89 7.89
C ASP A 74 13.91 -17.25 7.42
N PHE A 75 13.71 -15.95 7.71
CA PHE A 75 12.48 -15.21 7.47
C PHE A 75 11.24 -15.77 8.19
N ALA A 76 11.41 -16.62 9.22
CA ALA A 76 10.33 -16.89 10.15
C ALA A 76 9.93 -15.59 10.87
N PRO A 77 8.64 -15.36 11.17
CA PRO A 77 8.18 -14.13 11.81
C PRO A 77 8.91 -13.83 13.13
N THR A 78 9.78 -12.83 13.12
CA THR A 78 10.58 -12.41 14.27
C THR A 78 10.55 -10.88 14.40
N PRO A 79 10.83 -10.32 15.60
CA PRO A 79 10.81 -8.88 15.80
C PRO A 79 11.77 -8.10 14.88
N ILE A 80 12.90 -8.69 14.48
CA ILE A 80 13.88 -8.05 13.59
C ILE A 80 13.30 -7.77 12.20
N LEU A 81 12.40 -8.63 11.69
CA LEU A 81 11.75 -8.44 10.40
C LEU A 81 10.79 -7.23 10.39
N ARG A 82 10.37 -6.71 11.56
CA ARG A 82 9.58 -5.46 11.61
C ARG A 82 10.36 -4.26 11.07
N SER A 83 11.70 -4.32 11.10
CA SER A 83 12.54 -3.28 10.48
C SER A 83 12.44 -3.24 8.95
N LEU A 84 11.95 -4.32 8.33
CA LEU A 84 11.75 -4.44 6.88
C LEU A 84 10.42 -3.82 6.41
N THR A 85 9.51 -3.48 7.32
CA THR A 85 8.22 -2.85 7.00
C THR A 85 8.20 -1.37 7.38
N PRO A 86 7.51 -0.48 6.63
CA PRO A 86 7.31 0.90 7.05
C PRO A 86 6.53 0.98 8.37
N THR A 87 6.91 1.91 9.23
CA THR A 87 6.08 2.31 10.38
C THR A 87 5.01 3.28 9.93
N VAL A 88 3.76 3.06 10.36
CA VAL A 88 2.63 3.94 10.06
C VAL A 88 1.97 4.36 11.36
N ASP A 89 1.67 5.65 11.48
CA ASP A 89 0.89 6.17 12.59
C ASP A 89 -0.61 6.01 12.27
N TYR A 90 -1.25 5.09 12.97
CA TYR A 90 -2.68 4.80 12.82
C TYR A 90 -3.56 5.66 13.75
N SER A 91 -2.98 6.54 14.57
CA SER A 91 -3.73 7.37 15.52
C SER A 91 -4.59 8.45 14.86
N LEU A 92 -4.29 8.79 13.60
CA LEU A 92 -4.95 9.86 12.84
C LEU A 92 -6.26 9.42 12.15
N GLY A 93 -6.73 8.19 12.40
CA GLY A 93 -7.99 7.66 11.87
C GLY A 93 -7.85 6.94 10.51
N THR A 94 -8.90 6.24 10.10
CA THR A 94 -8.88 5.31 8.95
C THR A 94 -8.70 5.98 7.59
N SER A 95 -9.03 7.27 7.47
CA SER A 95 -8.83 8.06 6.26
C SER A 95 -7.38 8.55 6.08
N SER A 96 -6.53 8.43 7.11
CA SER A 96 -5.20 9.05 7.12
C SER A 96 -4.09 8.17 6.55
N TYR A 97 -4.23 6.84 6.63
CA TYR A 97 -3.17 5.91 6.25
C TYR A 97 -3.46 5.22 4.91
N PRO A 98 -2.41 4.95 4.10
CA PRO A 98 -2.57 4.27 2.82
C PRO A 98 -2.85 2.77 3.00
N PHE A 99 -3.56 2.18 2.03
CA PHE A 99 -3.89 0.74 2.05
C PHE A 99 -2.69 -0.16 1.77
N LEU A 100 -1.70 0.32 1.02
CA LEU A 100 -0.50 -0.44 0.67
C LEU A 100 0.75 0.29 1.14
N LEU A 101 1.60 -0.48 1.83
CA LEU A 101 2.89 -0.07 2.37
C LEU A 101 3.96 -0.98 1.78
N VAL A 102 4.94 -0.41 1.10
CA VAL A 102 6.06 -1.13 0.50
C VAL A 102 7.35 -0.47 0.96
N GLN A 103 8.31 -1.30 1.38
CA GLN A 103 9.66 -0.84 1.67
C GLN A 103 10.69 -1.67 0.91
N ALA A 104 11.61 -0.99 0.25
CA ALA A 104 12.81 -1.58 -0.31
C ALA A 104 14.01 -1.18 0.57
N LYS A 105 14.73 -2.17 1.10
CA LYS A 105 15.97 -1.96 1.85
C LYS A 105 17.16 -2.28 0.95
N LEU A 106 18.00 -1.29 0.67
CA LEU A 106 19.28 -1.50 -0.02
C LEU A 106 20.33 -1.86 1.04
N GLY A 107 20.83 -3.09 0.95
CA GLY A 107 22.03 -3.53 1.67
C GLY A 107 23.28 -3.36 0.81
N TYR A 108 24.43 -3.26 1.45
CA TYR A 108 25.73 -3.33 0.78
C TYR A 108 26.20 -4.78 0.75
N LEU A 109 26.60 -5.27 -0.43
CA LEU A 109 27.32 -6.54 -0.55
C LEU A 109 28.68 -6.34 0.13
N ARG A 110 28.97 -7.14 1.16
CA ARG A 110 30.34 -7.30 1.67
C ARG A 110 31.00 -8.48 1.01
#